data_AF-A0A0G1UR28-F1
#
_entry.id   AF-A0A0G1UR28-F1
#
_cell.length_a   1.000
_cell.length_b   1.000
_cell.length_c   1.000
_cell.angle_alpha   90.00
_cell.angle_beta   90.00
_cell.angle_gamma   90.00
#
_symmetry.space_group_name_H-M   'P 1'
#
loop_
_entity.id
_entity.type
_entity.pdbx_description
1 polymer ?
#
loop_
_entity_poly.entity_id
_entity_poly.type
_entity_poly.pdbx_seq_one_letter_code
_entity_poly.pdbx_strand_id
1 'polypeptide(L)'
;MVSNDAEVHAAEGDLWYCLEGEVNFIYGGELTEPWFVKDKEGNENKNEQRAKEIKGGAETVLKPGDWLWVAPGEPHQHNCEKTARLVIIKVPKT
;
A
#
# COMPACT_ATOMS: atom_id res chain seq x y z
N MET A 1 -14.77 3.42 9.19
CA MET A 1 -13.58 4.00 8.56
C MET A 1 -12.37 3.14 8.90
N VAL A 2 -11.74 2.57 7.88
CA VAL A 2 -10.44 1.91 7.99
C VAL A 2 -9.39 2.91 7.52
N SER A 3 -8.38 3.15 8.37
CA SER A 3 -7.19 3.91 8.03
C SER A 3 -5.98 3.02 8.26
N ASN A 4 -5.28 2.67 7.19
CA ASN A 4 -4.06 1.88 7.27
C ASN A 4 -2.84 2.81 7.36
N ASP A 5 -1.72 2.28 7.87
CA ASP A 5 -0.44 2.97 7.75
C ASP A 5 0.00 2.96 6.28
N ALA A 6 0.81 3.95 5.89
CA ALA A 6 1.49 3.94 4.59
C ALA A 6 2.59 2.87 4.60
N GLU A 7 2.86 2.26 3.46
CA GLU A 7 3.84 1.17 3.35
C GLU A 7 4.61 1.17 2.04
N VAL A 8 5.77 0.52 2.07
CA VAL A 8 6.62 0.20 0.91
C VAL A 8 7.06 -1.25 1.01
N HIS A 9 6.91 -1.98 -0.08
CA HIS A 9 7.48 -3.32 -0.26
C HIS A 9 8.64 -3.26 -1.26
N ALA A 10 9.86 -3.57 -0.82
CA ALA A 10 11.05 -3.42 -1.67
C ALA A 10 11.26 -4.61 -2.65
N ALA A 11 10.74 -5.78 -2.28
CA ALA A 11 10.97 -7.05 -2.99
C ALA A 11 9.79 -7.48 -3.88
N GLU A 12 8.62 -6.87 -3.74
CA GLU A 12 7.41 -7.19 -4.47
C GLU A 12 6.61 -5.92 -4.75
N GLY A 13 5.85 -5.93 -5.84
CA GLY A 13 4.85 -4.91 -6.12
C GLY A 13 3.46 -5.47 -5.85
N ASP A 14 2.51 -4.57 -5.71
CA ASP A 14 1.13 -4.88 -5.38
C ASP A 14 0.22 -4.54 -6.55
N LEU A 15 -0.43 -5.57 -7.09
CA LEU A 15 -1.51 -5.39 -8.05
C LEU A 15 -2.85 -5.51 -7.33
N TRP A 16 -3.52 -4.39 -7.18
CA TRP A 16 -4.80 -4.25 -6.50
C TRP A 16 -5.96 -4.34 -7.49
N TYR A 17 -7.02 -5.05 -7.08
CA TYR A 17 -8.30 -5.08 -7.78
C TYR A 17 -9.44 -4.83 -6.82
N CYS A 18 -10.34 -3.92 -7.18
CA CYS A 18 -11.50 -3.62 -6.36
C CYS A 18 -12.69 -4.52 -6.74
N LEU A 19 -13.20 -5.27 -5.76
CA LEU A 19 -14.36 -6.16 -5.91
C LEU A 19 -15.67 -5.48 -5.52
N GLU A 20 -15.66 -4.67 -4.46
CA GLU A 20 -16.84 -4.06 -3.86
C GLU A 20 -16.45 -2.77 -3.13
N GLY A 21 -17.34 -1.78 -3.12
CA GLY A 21 -17.17 -0.53 -2.38
C GLY A 21 -16.22 0.44 -3.08
N GLU A 22 -15.77 1.44 -2.33
CA GLU A 22 -14.81 2.45 -2.81
C GLU A 22 -13.66 2.54 -1.82
N VAL A 23 -12.44 2.67 -2.33
CA VAL A 23 -11.23 2.83 -1.51
C VAL A 23 -10.39 3.97 -2.07
N ASN A 24 -9.93 4.85 -1.19
CA ASN A 24 -9.02 5.94 -1.53
C ASN A 24 -7.59 5.41 -1.40
N PHE A 25 -6.83 5.50 -2.48
CA PHE A 25 -5.40 5.21 -2.51
C PHE A 25 -4.59 6.48 -2.58
N ILE A 26 -3.49 6.51 -1.83
CA ILE A 26 -2.37 7.42 -2.04
C ILE A 26 -1.22 6.54 -2.51
N TYR A 27 -0.53 6.90 -3.60
CA TYR A 27 0.59 6.12 -4.13
C TYR A 27 1.69 6.99 -4.74
N GLY A 28 2.91 6.45 -4.79
CA GLY A 28 4.12 7.19 -5.15
C GLY A 28 4.53 8.17 -4.06
N GLY A 29 5.41 9.12 -4.38
CA GLY A 29 5.93 10.10 -3.41
C GLY A 29 6.95 9.49 -2.46
N GLU A 30 6.98 9.97 -1.21
CA GLU A 30 7.96 9.55 -0.20
C GLU A 30 7.29 9.28 1.16
N LEU A 31 7.68 8.19 1.82
CA LEU A 31 7.28 7.92 3.21
C LEU A 31 7.91 8.96 4.15
N THR A 32 7.12 9.52 5.07
CA THR A 32 7.65 10.43 6.10
C THR A 32 8.01 9.66 7.36
N GLU A 33 9.27 9.77 7.81
CA GLU A 33 9.78 9.09 9.02
C GLU A 33 9.52 7.56 9.02
N PRO A 34 9.95 6.83 7.98
CA PRO A 34 9.64 5.41 7.86
C PRO A 34 10.35 4.57 8.94
N TRP A 35 9.72 3.47 9.33
CA TRP A 35 10.30 2.44 10.16
C TRP A 35 10.18 1.07 9.50
N PHE A 36 11.17 0.20 9.73
CA PHE A 36 11.11 -1.19 9.28
C PHE A 36 10.17 -2.01 10.16
N VAL A 37 9.33 -2.83 9.53
CA VAL A 37 8.51 -3.82 10.24
C VAL A 37 9.42 -4.90 10.81
N LYS A 38 9.10 -5.41 12.01
CA LYS A 38 9.85 -6.51 12.61
C LYS A 38 9.35 -7.86 12.08
N ASP A 39 10.25 -8.77 11.79
CA ASP A 39 9.92 -10.17 11.46
C ASP A 39 9.48 -10.96 12.71
N LYS A 40 9.20 -12.25 12.54
CA LYS A 40 8.73 -13.13 13.63
C LYS A 40 9.78 -13.30 14.73
N GLU A 41 11.05 -13.12 14.38
CA GLU A 41 12.21 -13.21 15.25
C GLU A 41 12.58 -11.86 15.89
N GLY A 42 11.88 -10.78 15.53
CA GLY A 42 12.07 -9.43 16.06
C GLY A 42 13.15 -8.60 15.35
N ASN A 43 13.73 -9.09 14.24
CA ASN A 43 14.70 -8.35 13.44
C ASN A 43 14.00 -7.41 12.45
N GLU A 44 14.71 -6.40 11.96
CA GLU A 44 14.17 -5.50 10.94
C GLU A 44 14.05 -6.19 9.59
N ASN A 45 12.83 -6.26 9.06
CA ASN A 45 12.58 -6.67 7.70
C ASN A 45 12.89 -5.52 6.74
N LYS A 46 14.09 -5.56 6.14
CA LYS A 46 14.54 -4.53 5.18
C LYS A 46 13.67 -4.39 3.93
N ASN A 47 12.77 -5.36 3.69
CA ASN A 47 11.87 -5.33 2.54
C ASN A 47 10.51 -4.69 2.83
N GLU A 48 10.20 -4.36 4.09
CA GLU A 48 8.90 -3.83 4.49
C GLU A 48 9.08 -2.63 5.41
N GLN A 49 8.74 -1.45 4.90
CA GLN A 49 8.73 -0.21 5.66
C GLN A 49 7.29 0.27 5.83
N ARG A 50 7.02 0.92 6.96
CA ARG A 50 5.78 1.64 7.21
C ARG A 50 6.05 3.08 7.62
N ALA A 51 5.06 3.94 7.38
CA ALA A 51 5.03 5.32 7.85
C ALA A 51 3.60 5.73 8.17
N LYS A 52 3.45 6.86 8.86
CA LYS A 52 2.11 7.43 9.11
C LYS A 52 1.55 8.15 7.88
N GLU A 53 2.41 8.73 7.05
CA GLU A 53 2.00 9.58 5.93
C GLU A 53 2.91 9.37 4.71
N ILE A 54 2.36 9.71 3.54
CA ILE A 54 3.09 9.83 2.28
C ILE A 54 3.11 11.31 1.89
N LYS A 55 4.29 11.86 1.63
CA LYS A 55 4.45 13.21 1.12
C LYS A 55 4.53 13.19 -0.40
N GLY A 56 3.69 14.00 -1.05
CA GLY A 56 3.71 14.19 -2.51
C GLY A 56 3.21 13.00 -3.32
N GLY A 57 2.47 12.07 -2.70
CA GLY A 57 1.80 10.97 -3.39
C GLY A 57 0.62 11.46 -4.23
N ALA A 58 0.26 10.68 -5.25
CA ALA A 58 -0.94 10.89 -6.03
C ALA A 58 -2.13 10.19 -5.39
N GLU A 59 -3.30 10.84 -5.41
CA GLU A 59 -4.54 10.25 -4.90
C GLU A 59 -5.38 9.66 -6.04
N THR A 60 -6.02 8.52 -5.78
CA THR A 60 -7.02 7.94 -6.67
C THR A 60 -8.08 7.20 -5.87
N VAL A 61 -9.26 7.00 -6.46
CA VAL A 61 -10.34 6.21 -5.87
C VAL A 61 -10.56 4.99 -6.74
N LEU A 62 -10.39 3.79 -6.19
CA LEU A 62 -10.77 2.56 -6.88
C LEU A 62 -12.22 2.21 -6.59
N LYS A 63 -12.93 1.81 -7.65
CA LYS A 63 -14.30 1.32 -7.64
C LYS A 63 -14.36 -0.10 -8.20
N PRO A 64 -15.47 -0.84 -8.06
CA PRO A 64 -15.53 -2.23 -8.49
C PRO A 64 -15.18 -2.37 -9.96
N GLY A 65 -14.19 -3.22 -10.27
CA GLY A 65 -13.65 -3.40 -11.62
C GLY A 65 -12.33 -2.68 -11.89
N ASP A 66 -11.94 -1.71 -11.05
CA ASP A 66 -10.70 -0.97 -11.23
C ASP A 66 -9.48 -1.78 -10.77
N TRP A 67 -8.37 -1.54 -11.48
CA TRP A 67 -7.05 -2.07 -11.15
C TRP A 67 -6.09 -0.93 -10.81
N LEU A 68 -5.20 -1.17 -9.84
CA LEU A 68 -4.07 -0.30 -9.54
C LEU A 68 -2.80 -1.14 -9.40
N TRP A 69 -1.79 -0.79 -10.17
CA TRP A 69 -0.45 -1.37 -10.05
C TRP A 69 0.45 -0.43 -9.25
N VAL A 70 0.98 -0.93 -8.14
CA VAL A 70 2.02 -0.27 -7.35
C VAL A 70 3.31 -1.07 -7.50
N ALA A 71 4.31 -0.48 -8.13
CA ALA A 71 5.58 -1.16 -8.38
C ALA A 71 6.39 -1.42 -7.09
N PRO A 72 7.31 -2.41 -7.08
CA PRO A 72 8.19 -2.62 -5.95
C PRO A 72 8.99 -1.34 -5.61
N GLY A 73 8.99 -0.97 -4.33
CA GLY A 73 9.67 0.23 -3.82
C GLY A 73 8.80 1.49 -3.83
N GLU A 74 7.60 1.46 -4.41
CA GLU A 74 6.70 2.62 -4.44
C GLU A 74 5.85 2.70 -3.16
N PRO A 75 5.84 3.86 -2.46
CA PRO A 75 4.96 4.07 -1.33
C PRO A 75 3.50 3.99 -1.72
N HIS A 76 2.69 3.39 -0.86
CA HIS A 76 1.25 3.39 -1.02
C HIS A 76 0.51 3.29 0.31
N GLN A 77 -0.74 3.73 0.31
CA GLN A 77 -1.66 3.68 1.43
C GLN A 77 -3.08 3.53 0.89
N HIS A 78 -3.93 2.75 1.56
CA HIS A 78 -5.33 2.56 1.19
C HIS A 78 -6.25 2.73 2.39
N ASN A 79 -7.28 3.56 2.23
CA ASN A 79 -8.22 3.92 3.28
C ASN A 79 -9.65 3.88 2.74
N CYS A 80 -10.63 3.53 3.58
CA CYS A 80 -12.05 3.58 3.20
C CYS A 80 -12.93 4.09 4.34
N GLU A 81 -13.96 4.86 3.99
CA GLU A 81 -14.94 5.35 4.98
C GLU A 81 -15.87 4.22 5.46
N LYS A 82 -16.29 3.37 4.51
CA LYS A 82 -17.19 2.22 4.70
C LYS A 82 -16.44 0.91 4.42
N THR A 83 -17.15 -0.13 4.00
CA THR A 83 -16.56 -1.41 3.58
C THR A 83 -16.14 -1.34 2.12
N ALA A 84 -14.92 -1.76 1.84
CA ALA A 84 -14.45 -2.12 0.50
C ALA A 84 -13.86 -3.53 0.54
N ARG A 85 -14.00 -4.28 -0.55
CA ARG A 85 -13.38 -5.61 -0.73
C ARG A 85 -12.40 -5.54 -1.87
N LEU A 86 -11.19 -6.00 -1.61
CA LEU A 86 -10.06 -5.91 -2.54
C LEU A 86 -9.41 -7.29 -2.70
N VAL A 87 -8.80 -7.51 -3.87
CA VAL A 87 -7.80 -8.54 -4.08
C VAL A 87 -6.44 -7.84 -4.19
N ILE A 88 -5.42 -8.44 -3.57
CA ILE A 88 -4.02 -8.05 -3.74
C ILE A 88 -3.29 -9.23 -4.34
N ILE A 89 -2.63 -9.01 -5.46
CA ILE A 89 -1.69 -9.96 -6.05
C ILE A 89 -0.29 -9.40 -5.81
N LYS A 90 0.50 -10.09 -4.99
CA LYS A 90 1.92 -9.77 -4.76
C LYS A 90 2.73 -10.29 -5.95
N VAL A 91 3.47 -9.41 -6.61
CA VAL A 91 4.26 -9.70 -7.81
C VAL A 91 5.75 -9.50 -7.48
N PRO A 92 6.56 -10.57 -7.43
CA PRO A 92 7.98 -10.46 -7.11
C PRO A 92 8.73 -9.52 -8.07
N LYS A 93 9.66 -8.75 -7.52
CA LYS A 93 10.61 -7.96 -8.30
C LYS A 93 11.57 -8.90 -9.05
N THR A 94 11.66 -8.74 -10.36
CA THR A 94 12.61 -9.44 -11.23
C THR A 94 14.02 -8.88 -11.08
#